data_AF-A0A2C1KEG8-F1
#
_entry.id   AF-A0A2C1KEG8-F1
#
_cell.length_a   1.000
_cell.length_b   1.000
_cell.length_c   1.000
_cell.angle_alpha   90.00
_cell.angle_beta   90.00
_cell.angle_gamma   90.00
#
_symmetry.space_group_name_H-M   'P 1'
#
loop_
_entity.id
_entity.type
_entity.pdbx_description
1 polymer ?
#
loop_
_entity_poly.entity_id
_entity_poly.type
_entity_poly.pdbx_seq_one_letter_code
_entity_poly.pdbx_strand_id
1 'polypeptide(L)'
;MRNSSLQKEQVYQEFLNELMESSSEHKFHTSPSKPVRLFSMYIANYTSIKKIQQIDQECVKAFFSYLLKNHKRLSLSLSDIKKSIKTIVLILDIEEDECFSDFSLSNTCIWNNLK
;
A
#
# COMPACT_ATOMS: atom_id res chain seq x y z
N MET A 1 11.13 -16.68 19.97
CA MET A 1 11.11 -15.41 19.21
C MET A 1 11.47 -15.54 17.71
N ARG A 2 12.20 -16.58 17.25
CA ARG A 2 12.54 -16.77 15.82
C ARG A 2 11.34 -16.97 14.87
N ASN A 3 10.23 -17.50 15.38
CA ASN A 3 9.09 -17.90 14.53
C ASN A 3 8.26 -16.73 14.01
N SER A 4 8.17 -15.62 14.74
CA SER A 4 7.35 -14.47 14.32
C SER A 4 7.98 -13.72 13.14
N SER A 5 9.30 -13.54 13.13
CA SER A 5 10.00 -12.90 12.01
C SER A 5 9.91 -13.74 10.72
N LEU A 6 10.01 -15.07 10.84
CA LEU A 6 9.83 -16.00 9.72
C LEU A 6 8.41 -15.96 9.17
N GLN A 7 7.40 -15.91 10.05
CA GLN A 7 6.00 -15.80 9.64
C GLN A 7 5.73 -14.47 8.92
N LYS A 8 6.31 -13.36 9.38
CA LYS A 8 6.17 -12.07 8.70
C LYS A 8 6.83 -12.06 7.33
N GLU A 9 7.99 -12.68 7.19
CA GLU A 9 8.66 -12.82 5.89
C GLU A 9 7.84 -13.69 4.94
N GLN A 10 7.27 -14.80 5.42
CA GLN A 10 6.37 -15.65 4.62
C GLN A 10 5.16 -14.86 4.12
N VAL A 11 4.47 -14.16 5.03
CA VAL A 11 3.32 -13.31 4.66
C VAL A 11 3.73 -12.24 3.66
N TYR A 12 4.89 -11.60 3.84
CA TYR A 12 5.40 -10.61 2.90
C TYR A 12 5.61 -11.20 1.50
N GLN A 13 6.28 -12.34 1.39
CA GLN A 13 6.55 -12.99 0.10
C GLN A 13 5.28 -13.50 -0.58
N GLU A 14 4.36 -14.09 0.19
CA GLU A 14 3.05 -14.53 -0.30
C GLU A 14 2.25 -13.36 -0.86
N PHE A 15 2.11 -12.27 -0.08
CA PHE A 15 1.41 -11.07 -0.55
C PHE A 15 2.07 -10.43 -1.77
N LEU A 16 3.40 -10.37 -1.78
CA LEU A 16 4.12 -9.78 -2.89
C LEU A 16 3.90 -10.59 -4.17
N ASN A 17 3.93 -11.92 -4.09
CA ASN A 17 3.66 -12.78 -5.23
C ASN A 17 2.20 -12.66 -5.70
N GLU A 18 1.24 -12.72 -4.78
CA GLU A 18 -0.19 -12.57 -5.13
C GLU A 18 -0.47 -11.18 -5.76
N LEU A 19 0.16 -10.11 -5.27
CA LEU A 19 0.02 -8.76 -5.84
C LEU A 19 0.67 -8.62 -7.21
N MET A 20 1.78 -9.33 -7.45
CA MET A 20 2.40 -9.38 -8.78
C MET A 20 1.56 -10.20 -9.76
N GLU A 21 0.98 -11.32 -9.33
CA GLU A 21 0.09 -12.16 -10.17
C GLU A 21 -1.22 -11.46 -10.51
N SER A 22 -1.83 -10.75 -9.55
CA SER A 22 -3.02 -9.92 -9.82
C SER A 22 -2.73 -8.74 -10.75
N SER A 23 -1.48 -8.26 -10.78
CA SER A 23 -1.05 -7.24 -11.75
C SER A 23 -0.77 -7.77 -13.16
N SER A 24 -0.98 -9.07 -13.45
CA SER A 24 -0.54 -9.72 -14.69
C SER A 24 -1.23 -9.29 -15.99
N GLU A 25 -2.31 -8.51 -15.94
CA GLU A 25 -2.77 -7.76 -17.12
C GLU A 25 -1.81 -6.61 -17.50
N HIS A 26 -0.93 -6.21 -16.59
CA HIS A 26 0.17 -5.27 -16.79
C HIS A 26 1.49 -5.97 -16.49
N LYS A 27 2.02 -6.70 -17.47
CA LYS A 27 3.29 -7.45 -17.42
C LYS A 27 4.47 -6.66 -16.81
N PHE A 28 4.59 -6.64 -15.48
CA PHE A 28 5.78 -6.19 -14.79
C PHE A 28 6.78 -7.37 -14.76
N HIS A 29 7.49 -7.58 -15.86
CA HIS A 29 8.60 -8.55 -15.94
C HIS A 29 9.84 -8.13 -15.13
N THR A 30 9.78 -7.03 -14.38
CA THR A 30 10.95 -6.38 -13.79
C THR A 30 10.63 -5.85 -12.39
N SER A 31 10.86 -6.68 -11.37
CA SER A 31 10.93 -6.29 -9.96
C SER A 31 9.62 -5.71 -9.36
N PRO A 32 9.19 -6.13 -8.16
CA PRO A 32 7.99 -5.57 -7.54
C PRO A 32 8.16 -4.06 -7.37
N SER A 33 7.18 -3.30 -7.88
CA SER A 33 7.22 -1.83 -7.84
C SER A 33 7.32 -1.34 -6.39
N LYS A 34 7.98 -0.19 -6.18
CA LYS A 34 8.16 0.39 -4.83
C LYS A 34 6.85 0.46 -4.02
N PRO A 35 5.69 0.83 -4.60
CA PRO A 35 4.39 0.78 -3.91
C PRO A 35 4.00 -0.61 -3.42
N VAL A 36 4.13 -1.63 -4.27
CA VAL A 36 3.77 -3.01 -3.94
C VAL A 36 4.62 -3.52 -2.79
N ARG A 37 5.94 -3.28 -2.84
CA ARG A 37 6.85 -3.65 -1.74
C ARG A 37 6.46 -2.99 -0.41
N LEU A 38 6.16 -1.69 -0.44
CA LEU A 38 5.77 -0.94 0.75
C LEU A 38 4.43 -1.43 1.32
N PHE A 39 3.50 -1.79 0.45
CA PHE A 39 2.20 -2.31 0.85
C PHE A 39 2.32 -3.71 1.45
N SER A 40 3.01 -4.65 0.78
CA SER A 40 3.29 -5.98 1.35
C SER A 40 4.02 -5.89 2.70
N MET A 41 4.99 -4.97 2.82
CA MET A 41 5.70 -4.73 4.08
C MET A 41 4.76 -4.18 5.16
N TYR A 42 3.82 -3.30 4.81
CA TYR A 42 2.83 -2.76 5.74
C TYR A 42 1.90 -3.86 6.25
N ILE A 43 1.35 -4.67 5.35
CA ILE A 43 0.46 -5.79 5.68
C ILE A 43 1.15 -6.77 6.62
N ALA A 44 2.37 -7.22 6.28
CA ALA A 44 3.11 -8.18 7.07
C ALA A 44 3.50 -7.67 8.48
N ASN A 45 3.67 -6.36 8.67
CA ASN A 45 4.14 -5.80 9.93
C ASN A 45 3.04 -5.25 10.84
N TYR A 46 1.99 -4.69 10.26
CA TYR A 46 0.99 -3.90 10.98
C TYR A 46 -0.43 -4.48 10.90
N THR A 47 -0.62 -5.58 10.16
CA THR A 47 -1.93 -6.23 10.05
C THR A 47 -1.84 -7.73 10.36
N SER A 48 -2.99 -8.37 10.55
CA SER A 48 -3.11 -9.83 10.65
C SER A 48 -3.68 -10.47 9.38
N ILE A 49 -3.74 -9.69 8.29
CA ILE A 49 -4.27 -10.11 6.99
C ILE A 49 -3.27 -11.09 6.38
N LYS A 50 -3.77 -12.23 5.90
CA LYS A 50 -2.95 -13.32 5.33
C LYS A 50 -3.17 -13.55 3.84
N LYS A 51 -4.26 -13.02 3.27
CA LYS A 51 -4.61 -13.16 1.86
C LYS A 51 -5.13 -11.85 1.29
N ILE A 52 -4.94 -11.61 -0.01
CA ILE A 52 -5.45 -10.41 -0.69
C ILE A 52 -6.96 -10.24 -0.54
N GLN A 53 -7.73 -11.34 -0.55
CA GLN A 53 -9.19 -11.34 -0.40
C GLN A 53 -9.68 -10.72 0.91
N GLN A 54 -8.82 -10.63 1.93
CA GLN A 54 -9.15 -10.01 3.22
C GLN A 54 -8.81 -8.52 3.25
N ILE A 55 -8.21 -7.98 2.19
CA ILE A 55 -7.94 -6.55 2.08
C ILE A 55 -9.25 -5.87 1.72
N ASP A 56 -9.70 -5.03 2.64
CA ASP A 56 -10.81 -4.12 2.44
C ASP A 56 -10.31 -2.69 2.19
N GLN A 57 -11.27 -1.81 1.89
CA GLN A 57 -10.99 -0.41 1.66
C GLN A 57 -10.41 0.29 2.90
N GLU A 58 -10.79 -0.13 4.11
CA GLU A 58 -10.26 0.43 5.37
C GLU A 58 -8.77 0.15 5.52
N CYS A 59 -8.33 -1.08 5.21
CA CYS A 59 -6.92 -1.46 5.22
C CYS A 59 -6.10 -0.61 4.25
N VAL A 60 -6.64 -0.36 3.05
CA VAL A 60 -5.97 0.49 2.04
C VAL A 60 -5.91 1.95 2.50
N LYS A 61 -6.99 2.49 3.09
CA LYS A 61 -6.99 3.83 3.72
C LYS A 61 -5.96 3.93 4.86
N ALA A 62 -5.83 2.88 5.67
CA ALA A 62 -4.87 2.81 6.77
C ALA A 62 -3.42 2.79 6.25
N PHE A 63 -3.16 2.08 5.15
CA PHE A 63 -1.86 2.09 4.48
C PHE A 63 -1.50 3.48 3.94
N PHE A 64 -2.41 4.18 3.27
CA PHE A 64 -2.13 5.53 2.77
C PHE A 64 -1.92 6.54 3.90
N SER A 65 -2.67 6.40 4.99
CA SER A 65 -2.43 7.17 6.22
C SER A 65 -1.03 6.88 6.80
N TYR A 66 -0.58 5.63 6.75
CA TYR A 66 0.78 5.26 7.15
C TYR A 66 1.85 5.90 6.25
N LEU A 67 1.65 5.89 4.92
CA LEU A 67 2.56 6.55 3.98
C LEU A 67 2.66 8.05 4.25
N LEU A 68 1.53 8.74 4.45
CA LEU A 68 1.51 10.17 4.77
C LEU A 68 2.22 10.47 6.08
N LYS A 69 1.96 9.70 7.15
CA LYS A 69 2.62 9.91 8.45
C LYS A 69 4.12 9.65 8.40
N ASN A 70 4.57 8.73 7.54
CA ASN A 70 5.96 8.29 7.48
C ASN A 70 6.72 8.71 6.22
N HIS A 71 6.15 9.60 5.38
CA HIS A 71 6.72 9.95 4.07
C HIS A 71 8.17 10.44 4.16
N LYS A 72 8.51 11.23 5.19
CA LYS A 72 9.88 11.70 5.45
C LYS A 72 10.84 10.55 5.77
N ARG A 73 10.39 9.56 6.54
CA ARG A 73 11.21 8.39 6.94
C ARG A 73 11.36 7.38 5.80
N LEU A 74 10.35 7.28 4.94
CA LEU A 74 10.34 6.38 3.78
C LEU A 74 10.97 7.03 2.54
N SER A 75 11.46 8.27 2.65
CA SER A 75 11.97 9.07 1.53
C SER A 75 11.00 9.04 0.34
N LEU A 76 9.73 9.35 0.62
CA LEU A 76 8.66 9.42 -0.37
C LEU A 76 8.27 10.88 -0.59
N SER A 77 8.20 11.26 -1.86
CA SER A 77 7.55 12.50 -2.27
C SER A 77 6.03 12.33 -2.30
N LEU A 78 5.29 13.44 -2.30
CA LEU A 78 3.83 13.41 -2.50
C LEU A 78 3.45 12.74 -3.83
N SER A 79 4.27 12.93 -4.88
CA SER A 79 4.11 12.26 -6.17
C SER A 79 4.25 10.73 -6.05
N ASP A 80 5.18 10.25 -5.22
CA ASP A 80 5.34 8.82 -4.96
C ASP A 80 4.14 8.24 -4.20
N ILE A 81 3.58 8.99 -3.25
CA ILE A 81 2.39 8.57 -2.50
C ILE A 81 1.20 8.49 -3.45
N LYS A 82 0.97 9.51 -4.29
CA LYS A 82 -0.10 9.51 -5.28
C LYS A 82 0.04 8.37 -6.29
N LYS A 83 1.26 8.08 -6.75
CA LYS A 83 1.54 6.91 -7.58
C LYS A 83 1.23 5.61 -6.84
N SER A 84 1.60 5.53 -5.57
CA SER A 84 1.31 4.35 -4.74
C SER A 84 -0.18 4.12 -4.56
N ILE A 85 -0.96 5.19 -4.36
CA ILE A 85 -2.42 5.12 -4.27
C ILE A 85 -3.00 4.51 -5.54
N LYS A 86 -2.70 5.12 -6.70
CA LYS A 86 -3.18 4.64 -8.00
C LYS A 86 -2.79 3.20 -8.27
N THR A 87 -1.55 2.82 -7.98
CA THR A 87 -1.07 1.45 -8.22
C THR A 87 -1.79 0.44 -7.33
N ILE A 88 -1.98 0.72 -6.03
CA ILE A 88 -2.61 -0.23 -5.12
C ILE A 88 -4.11 -0.35 -5.36
N VAL A 89 -4.80 0.77 -5.61
CA VAL A 89 -6.23 0.76 -5.95
C VAL A 89 -6.48 -0.03 -7.25
N LEU A 90 -5.64 0.18 -8.27
CA LEU A 90 -5.73 -0.55 -9.53
C LEU A 90 -5.44 -2.05 -9.38
N ILE A 91 -4.43 -2.44 -8.59
CA ILE A 91 -4.09 -3.87 -8.39
C ILE A 91 -5.18 -4.59 -7.60
N LEU A 92 -5.80 -3.92 -6.64
CA LEU A 92 -6.81 -4.51 -5.77
C LEU A 92 -8.24 -4.40 -6.33
N ASP A 93 -8.40 -3.77 -7.50
CA ASP A 93 -9.69 -3.50 -8.13
C ASP A 93 -10.72 -2.88 -7.16
N ILE A 94 -10.25 -1.95 -6.33
CA ILE A 94 -11.09 -1.22 -5.37
C ILE A 94 -11.64 0.01 -6.06
N GLU A 95 -12.94 0.31 -5.88
CA GLU A 95 -13.51 1.55 -6.41
C GLU A 95 -12.76 2.78 -5.87
N GLU A 96 -12.36 3.70 -6.76
CA GLU A 96 -11.82 5.01 -6.38
C GLU A 96 -12.91 5.83 -5.68
N ASP A 97 -13.03 5.66 -4.36
CA ASP A 97 -13.84 6.51 -3.48
C ASP A 97 -13.25 7.94 -3.44
N GLU A 98 -14.11 8.95 -3.25
CA GLU A 98 -13.73 10.38 -3.12
C GLU A 98 -12.65 10.59 -2.05
N CYS A 99 -12.61 9.73 -1.03
CA CYS A 99 -11.53 9.70 -0.03
C CYS A 99 -10.13 9.46 -0.62
N PHE A 100 -9.99 8.74 -1.74
CA PHE A 100 -8.72 8.58 -2.47
C PHE A 100 -8.45 9.77 -3.41
N SER A 101 -9.52 10.39 -3.92
CA SER A 101 -9.52 11.63 -4.71
C SER A 101 -9.08 12.85 -3.91
N ASP A 102 -9.33 12.86 -2.59
CA ASP A 102 -8.92 13.89 -1.63
C ASP A 102 -7.40 14.00 -1.43
N PHE A 103 -6.64 13.05 -1.95
CA PHE A 103 -5.18 13.14 -2.08
C PHE A 103 -4.74 13.95 -3.31
N SER A 104 -5.69 14.46 -4.10
CA SER A 104 -5.45 15.58 -5.01
C SER A 104 -5.13 16.82 -4.18
N LEU A 105 -4.13 17.59 -4.61
CA LEU A 105 -3.61 18.81 -3.98
C LEU A 105 -4.66 19.94 -3.78
N SER A 106 -5.93 19.67 -4.02
CA SER A 106 -7.06 20.59 -4.00
C SER A 106 -7.86 20.60 -2.70
N ASN A 107 -7.70 19.64 -1.78
CA ASN A 107 -8.39 19.67 -0.48
C ASN A 107 -7.45 19.89 0.71
N THR A 108 -7.70 20.99 1.42
CA THR A 108 -7.00 21.53 2.59
C THR A 108 -7.08 20.65 3.84
N CYS A 109 -7.84 19.54 3.80
CA CYS A 109 -8.07 18.65 4.94
C CYS A 109 -6.81 17.87 5.38
N ILE A 110 -5.91 17.51 4.45
CA ILE A 110 -4.64 16.84 4.79
C ILE A 110 -3.63 17.86 5.35
N TRP A 111 -3.68 19.11 4.88
CA TRP A 111 -2.74 20.17 5.25
C TRP A 111 -2.93 20.66 6.70
N ASN A 112 -4.15 20.63 7.22
CA ASN A 112 -4.42 21.06 8.60
C ASN A 112 -3.91 20.08 9.68
N ASN A 113 -3.61 18.83 9.33
CA ASN A 113 -3.14 17.81 10.28
C ASN A 113 -1.61 17.61 10.28
N LEU A 114 -0.86 18.44 9.53
CA LEU A 114 0.61 18.39 9.44
C LEU A 114 1.30 19.56 10.15
N LYS A 115 0.58 20.31 10.98
CA LYS A 115 1.13 21.38 11.82
C LYS A 115 1.72 20.85 13.11
#